data_AF-A0A4Y2SWP0-F1
#
_entry.id   AF-A0A4Y2SWP0-F1
#
_cell.length_a   1.000
_cell.length_b   1.000
_cell.length_c   1.000
_cell.angle_alpha   90.00
_cell.angle_beta   90.00
_cell.angle_gamma   90.00
#
_symmetry.space_group_name_H-M   'P 1'
#
loop_
_entity.id
_entity.type
_entity.pdbx_description
1 polymer ?
#
loop_
_entity_poly.entity_id
_entity_poly.type
_entity_poly.pdbx_seq_one_letter_code
_entity_poly.pdbx_strand_id
1 'polypeptide(L)'
;MCEMNIKCDHECSNYKGSCGNMESVGAFRIFERSVMKRELQYTEYYGDGDSKAFLKVKDIYGEDTVTKLECIGHVQKRVGSRLRNFFSKTKGLGGKG
;
A
#
# COMPACT_ATOMS: atom_id res chain seq x y z
N MET A 1 27.06 -1.40 -14.16
CA MET A 1 26.89 -2.65 -13.40
C MET A 1 27.62 -2.47 -12.09
N CYS A 2 26.88 -2.24 -11.00
CA CYS A 2 27.46 -2.16 -9.68
C CYS A 2 27.10 -3.45 -8.94
N GLU A 3 28.01 -4.42 -8.98
CA GLU A 3 27.95 -5.60 -8.13
C GLU A 3 28.26 -5.17 -6.69
N MET A 4 27.21 -4.86 -5.91
CA MET A 4 27.32 -4.73 -4.47
C MET A 4 26.76 -5.98 -3.83
N ASN A 5 27.61 -6.99 -3.70
CA ASN A 5 27.32 -8.21 -2.94
C ASN A 5 27.38 -7.90 -1.43
N ILE A 6 26.46 -7.05 -0.96
CA ILE A 6 26.33 -6.68 0.44
C ILE A 6 25.63 -7.84 1.13
N LYS A 7 26.37 -8.57 1.97
CA LYS A 7 25.79 -9.36 3.06
C LYS A 7 25.06 -8.39 3.99
N CYS A 8 23.81 -8.06 3.67
CA CYS A 8 22.92 -7.37 4.60
C CYS A 8 22.48 -8.40 5.63
N ASP A 9 23.22 -8.46 6.74
CA ASP A 9 22.80 -9.15 7.95
C ASP A 9 21.36 -8.70 8.28
N HIS A 10 20.49 -9.67 8.56
CA HIS A 10 19.07 -9.37 8.76
C HIS A 10 18.87 -8.84 10.17
N GLU A 11 18.94 -7.51 10.32
CA GLU A 11 18.55 -6.87 11.57
C GLU A 11 17.02 -6.81 11.67
N CYS A 12 16.46 -7.62 12.56
CA CYS A 12 15.05 -7.57 12.91
C CYS A 12 14.84 -6.56 14.04
N SER A 13 14.42 -5.36 13.67
CA SER A 13 14.15 -4.26 14.60
C SER A 13 12.72 -3.76 14.44
N ASN A 14 12.02 -3.56 15.56
CA ASN A 14 10.70 -2.92 15.57
C ASN A 14 10.81 -1.45 15.08
N TYR A 15 9.78 -0.97 14.40
CA TYR A 15 9.72 0.41 13.96
C TYR A 15 9.63 1.35 15.18
N LYS A 16 10.61 2.24 15.32
CA LYS A 16 10.64 3.28 16.35
C LYS A 16 10.12 4.59 15.74
N GLY A 17 8.81 4.79 15.81
CA GLY A 17 8.16 6.00 15.31
C GLY A 17 6.64 5.96 15.48
N SER A 18 5.94 6.92 14.88
CA SER A 18 4.47 6.98 14.91
C SER A 18 3.84 5.77 14.23
N CYS A 19 2.83 5.16 14.86
CA CYS A 19 2.07 4.05 14.27
C CYS A 19 1.56 4.39 12.85
N GLY A 20 1.10 5.62 12.62
CA GLY A 20 0.63 6.06 11.30
C GLY A 20 1.70 6.15 10.21
N ASN A 21 2.98 6.24 10.58
CA ASN A 21 4.10 6.24 9.63
C ASN A 21 4.64 4.84 9.35
N MET A 22 4.27 3.83 10.15
CA MET A 22 4.82 2.49 10.05
C MET A 22 4.59 1.88 8.67
N GLU A 23 3.40 2.06 8.11
CA GLU A 23 3.05 1.58 6.77
C GLU A 23 3.90 2.24 5.68
N SER A 24 4.08 3.56 5.76
CA SER A 24 4.83 4.32 4.74
C SER A 24 6.31 3.96 4.74
N VAL A 25 6.92 3.83 5.92
CA VAL A 25 8.32 3.42 6.06
C VAL A 25 8.49 1.94 5.67
N GLY A 26 7.53 1.09 6.03
CA GLY A 26 7.54 -0.32 5.66
C GLY A 26 7.49 -0.52 4.14
N ALA A 27 6.57 0.15 3.46
CA ALA A 27 6.44 0.09 1.99
C ALA A 27 7.74 0.53 1.30
N PHE A 28 8.30 1.67 1.70
CA PHE A 28 9.57 2.15 1.16
C PHE A 28 10.70 1.12 1.31
N ARG A 29 10.89 0.58 2.52
CA ARG A 29 11.95 -0.41 2.80
C ARG A 29 11.78 -1.70 1.98
N ILE A 30 10.55 -2.14 1.73
CA ILE A 30 10.29 -3.33 0.90
C ILE A 30 10.71 -3.08 -0.54
N PHE A 31 10.32 -1.95 -1.12
CA PHE A 31 10.63 -1.60 -2.50
C PHE A 31 12.14 -1.39 -2.71
N GLU A 32 12.79 -0.65 -1.82
CA GLU A 32 14.25 -0.42 -1.85
C GLU A 32 15.01 -1.75 -1.74
N ARG A 33 14.64 -2.59 -0.77
CA ARG A 33 15.28 -3.90 -0.56
C ARG A 33 15.11 -4.84 -1.74
N SER A 34 13.98 -4.78 -2.45
CA SER A 34 13.74 -5.60 -3.63
C SER A 34 14.75 -5.31 -4.73
N VAL A 35 15.03 -4.04 -4.99
CA VAL A 35 16.05 -3.64 -5.96
C VAL A 35 17.43 -4.06 -5.49
N MET A 36 17.79 -3.74 -4.24
CA MET A 36 19.14 -4.02 -3.72
C MET A 36 19.48 -5.50 -3.61
N LYS A 37 18.52 -6.35 -3.25
CA LYS A 37 18.77 -7.78 -2.97
C LYS A 37 18.38 -8.73 -4.09
N ARG A 38 17.51 -8.30 -5.01
CA ARG A 38 16.89 -9.19 -6.00
C ARG A 38 16.83 -8.58 -7.40
N GLU A 39 17.34 -7.35 -7.58
CA GLU A 39 17.30 -6.63 -8.86
C GLU A 39 15.87 -6.57 -9.44
N LEU A 40 14.86 -6.48 -8.55
CA LEU A 40 13.45 -6.54 -8.91
C LEU A 40 12.74 -5.22 -8.56
N GLN A 41 12.03 -4.68 -9.54
CA GLN A 41 11.16 -3.50 -9.39
C GLN A 41 9.70 -3.91 -9.36
N TYR A 42 8.93 -3.30 -8.46
CA TYR A 42 7.48 -3.46 -8.40
C TYR A 42 6.80 -2.38 -9.23
N THR A 43 6.00 -2.76 -10.22
CA THR A 43 5.28 -1.82 -11.09
C THR A 43 3.96 -1.35 -10.49
N GLU A 44 3.39 -2.12 -9.58
CA GLU A 44 2.04 -1.93 -9.04
C GLU A 44 2.05 -1.96 -7.51
N TYR A 45 1.33 -1.03 -6.89
CA TYR A 45 1.15 -0.92 -5.45
C TYR A 45 -0.33 -1.08 -5.11
N TYR A 46 -0.68 -2.17 -4.41
CA TYR A 46 -2.03 -2.38 -3.89
C TYR A 46 -2.14 -1.81 -2.48
N GLY A 47 -2.97 -0.79 -2.31
CA GLY A 47 -3.15 -0.16 -1.01
C GLY A 47 -4.56 0.35 -0.76
N ASP A 48 -4.76 0.91 0.42
CA ASP A 48 -5.96 1.64 0.74
C ASP A 48 -6.03 2.95 -0.09
N GLY A 49 -7.25 3.40 -0.41
CA GLY A 49 -7.51 4.59 -1.22
C GLY A 49 -6.79 5.84 -0.69
N ASP A 50 -6.65 5.95 0.63
CA ASP A 50 -6.04 7.10 1.34
C ASP A 50 -4.63 6.83 1.90
N SER A 51 -3.85 5.89 1.31
CA SER A 51 -2.50 5.60 1.83
C SER A 51 -1.47 6.70 1.49
N LYS A 52 -0.90 7.32 2.54
CA LYS A 52 0.32 8.17 2.43
C LYS A 52 1.55 7.36 2.03
N ALA A 53 1.48 6.04 2.18
CA ALA A 53 2.54 5.11 1.82
C ALA A 53 2.82 5.09 0.31
N PHE A 54 1.79 5.21 -0.53
CA PHE A 54 1.97 5.27 -1.99
C PHE A 54 2.87 6.43 -2.41
N LEU A 55 2.68 7.62 -1.82
CA LEU A 55 3.49 8.80 -2.15
C LEU A 55 4.98 8.61 -1.87
N LYS A 56 5.34 7.70 -0.95
CA LYS A 56 6.74 7.37 -0.66
C LYS A 56 7.38 6.42 -1.66
N VAL A 57 6.58 5.64 -2.38
CA VAL A 57 7.07 4.60 -3.32
C VAL A 57 6.81 4.93 -4.78
N LYS A 58 5.93 5.91 -5.07
CA LYS A 58 5.52 6.27 -6.43
C LYS A 58 6.70 6.47 -7.38
N ASP A 59 7.67 7.27 -6.96
CA ASP A 59 8.80 7.71 -7.80
C ASP A 59 10.13 7.10 -7.32
N ILE A 60 10.08 5.93 -6.65
CA ILE A 60 11.27 5.32 -6.01
C ILE A 60 12.32 4.84 -7.02
N TYR A 61 11.93 4.62 -8.27
CA TYR A 61 12.83 4.14 -9.34
C TYR A 61 13.31 5.25 -10.28
N GLY A 62 13.00 6.51 -10.00
CA GLY A 62 13.38 7.64 -10.85
C GLY A 62 12.39 7.84 -12.00
N GLU A 63 12.73 7.39 -13.20
CA GLU A 63 11.88 7.56 -14.40
C GLU A 63 10.66 6.62 -14.40
N ASP A 64 10.80 5.41 -13.86
CA ASP A 64 9.70 4.46 -13.76
C ASP A 64 8.81 4.76 -12.55
N THR A 65 7.51 4.94 -12.80
CA THR A 65 6.54 5.23 -11.75
C THR A 65 5.72 4.00 -11.36
N VAL A 66 5.55 3.81 -10.06
CA VAL A 66 4.67 2.76 -9.52
C VAL A 66 3.21 3.17 -9.67
N THR A 67 2.38 2.28 -10.20
CA THR A 67 0.94 2.52 -10.36
C THR A 67 0.19 2.11 -9.10
N LYS A 68 -0.65 3.01 -8.56
CA LYS A 68 -1.53 2.69 -7.43
C LYS A 68 -2.75 1.92 -7.90
N LEU A 69 -2.98 0.76 -7.29
CA LEU A 69 -4.19 -0.03 -7.42
C LEU A 69 -4.90 -0.12 -6.07
N GLU A 70 -6.21 -0.29 -6.12
CA GLU A 70 -7.03 -0.41 -4.93
C GLU A 70 -7.10 -1.85 -4.45
N CYS A 71 -6.96 -2.05 -3.13
CA CYS A 71 -7.13 -3.37 -2.57
C CYS A 71 -8.60 -3.81 -2.62
N ILE A 72 -8.83 -5.11 -2.82
CA ILE A 72 -10.19 -5.69 -2.90
C ILE A 72 -11.02 -5.40 -1.64
N GLY A 73 -10.37 -5.38 -0.46
CA GLY A 73 -11.03 -5.04 0.79
C GLY A 73 -11.54 -3.60 0.81
N HIS A 74 -10.81 -2.66 0.22
CA HIS A 74 -11.29 -1.28 0.08
C HIS A 74 -12.46 -1.19 -0.91
N VAL A 75 -12.38 -1.92 -2.04
CA VAL A 75 -13.50 -2.02 -2.99
C VAL A 75 -14.76 -2.56 -2.30
N GLN A 76 -14.65 -3.63 -1.52
CA GLN A 76 -15.76 -4.20 -0.75
C GLN A 76 -16.35 -3.19 0.25
N LYS A 77 -15.52 -2.51 1.04
CA LYS A 77 -15.96 -1.48 1.99
C LYS A 77 -16.69 -0.33 1.29
N ARG A 78 -16.17 0.13 0.16
CA ARG A 78 -16.79 1.18 -0.64
C ARG A 78 -18.15 0.76 -1.17
N VAL A 79 -18.22 -0.41 -1.81
CA VAL A 79 -19.48 -0.94 -2.37
C VAL A 79 -20.51 -1.15 -1.26
N GLY A 80 -20.13 -1.79 -0.15
CA GLY A 80 -21.02 -2.00 0.99
C GLY A 80 -21.51 -0.69 1.63
N SER A 81 -20.64 0.32 1.73
CA SER A 81 -21.02 1.63 2.26
C SER A 81 -21.99 2.37 1.34
N ARG A 82 -21.75 2.34 0.01
CA ARG A 82 -22.67 2.90 -0.99
C ARG A 82 -24.03 2.23 -0.93
N LEU A 83 -24.05 0.90 -0.82
CA LEU A 83 -25.27 0.13 -0.71
C LEU A 83 -26.06 0.48 0.55
N ARG A 84 -25.41 0.49 1.73
CA ARG A 84 -26.06 0.87 2.99
C ARG A 84 -26.58 2.31 2.96
N ASN A 85 -25.83 3.24 2.37
CA ASN A 85 -26.28 4.61 2.18
C ASN A 85 -27.50 4.69 1.26
N PHE A 86 -27.53 3.90 0.18
CA PHE A 86 -28.69 3.80 -0.71
C PHE A 86 -29.94 3.29 0.01
N PHE A 87 -29.79 2.21 0.80
CA PHE A 87 -30.89 1.67 1.62
C PHE A 87 -31.38 2.66 2.68
N SER A 88 -30.47 3.40 3.32
CA SER A 88 -30.84 4.39 4.33
C SER A 88 -31.63 5.58 3.76
N LYS A 89 -31.38 5.93 2.49
CA LYS A 89 -32.00 7.09 1.83
C LYS A 89 -33.28 6.73 1.08
N THR A 90 -33.46 5.46 0.73
CA THR A 90 -34.63 5.00 -0.02
C THR A 90 -35.70 4.46 0.94
N LYS A 91 -36.83 5.17 1.07
CA LYS A 91 -37.96 4.73 1.90
C LYS A 91 -38.50 3.38 1.40
N GLY A 92 -38.81 2.47 2.33
CA GLY A 92 -39.40 1.16 2.04
C GLY A 92 -38.42 0.03 1.74
N LEU A 93 -37.13 0.31 1.58
CA LEU A 93 -36.11 -0.72 1.32
C LEU A 93 -35.31 -1.16 2.56
N GLY A 94 -35.43 -0.43 3.68
CA GLY A 94 -34.74 -0.76 4.94
C GLY A 94 -35.43 -1.90 5.70
N GLY A 95 -35.23 -3.15 5.28
CA GLY A 95 -35.59 -4.34 6.04
C GLY A 95 -34.49 -4.74 7.05
N LYS A 96 -34.87 -5.35 8.18
CA LYS A 96 -33.90 -5.93 9.12
C LYS A 96 -33.21 -7.13 8.46
N GLY A 97 -31.91 -7.01 8.23
CA GLY A 97 -31.01 -8.14 7.94
C GLY A 97 -30.46 -8.73 9.24
#